data_AF-A0A3M1RRQ7-F1
#
_entry.id   AF-A0A3M1RRQ7-F1
#
_cell.length_a   1.000
_cell.length_b   1.000
_cell.length_c   1.000
_cell.angle_alpha   90.00
_cell.angle_beta   90.00
_cell.angle_gamma   90.00
#
_symmetry.space_group_name_H-M   'P 1'
#
loop_
_entity.id
_entity.type
_entity.pdbx_description
1 polymer ?
#
loop_
_entity_poly.entity_id
_entity_poly.type
_entity_poly.pdbx_seq_one_letter_code
_entity_poly.pdbx_strand_id
1 'polypeptide(L)'
;MLAVEAAMRAYARKYGADEDLWGITGLLHDFDYERWPSLEEHTVRGAEILKSHGYPEEMIYAIRAHNNVVGPPRKSLLDKTLFAVDELTGLITAVALVRPSKSLMEVQAKSVRKKMKDKAFARGVNREDIIRGAEELGVDLNEHIDFVIKAMQGIAEELGLAGTKA
;
A
#
# COMPACT_ATOMS: atom_id res chain seq x y z
N MET A 1 4.06 -6.66 3.16
CA MET A 1 3.37 -5.98 4.29
C MET A 1 1.87 -6.34 4.27
N LEU A 2 1.29 -6.80 5.39
CA LEU A 2 -0.11 -7.29 5.44
C LEU A 2 -1.16 -6.23 5.09
N ALA A 3 -0.92 -4.95 5.43
CA ALA A 3 -1.85 -3.87 5.11
C ALA A 3 -1.99 -3.63 3.60
N VAL A 4 -0.86 -3.67 2.88
CA VAL A 4 -0.80 -3.55 1.41
C VAL A 4 -1.47 -4.75 0.76
N GLU A 5 -1.19 -5.98 1.24
CA GLU A 5 -1.89 -7.19 0.77
C GLU A 5 -3.41 -7.06 0.90
N ALA A 6 -3.92 -6.66 2.06
CA ALA A 6 -5.37 -6.54 2.27
C ALA A 6 -6.02 -5.50 1.34
N ALA A 7 -5.36 -4.35 1.16
CA ALA A 7 -5.82 -3.31 0.24
C ALA A 7 -5.83 -3.82 -1.22
N MET A 8 -4.77 -4.53 -1.64
CA MET A 8 -4.68 -5.14 -2.97
C MET A 8 -5.78 -6.18 -3.20
N ARG A 9 -6.01 -7.09 -2.25
CA ARG A 9 -7.09 -8.09 -2.33
C ARG A 9 -8.47 -7.42 -2.42
N ALA A 10 -8.70 -6.36 -1.65
CA ALA A 10 -9.95 -5.61 -1.71
C ALA A 10 -10.18 -4.97 -3.09
N TYR A 11 -9.15 -4.37 -3.67
CA TYR A 11 -9.25 -3.80 -5.02
C TYR A 11 -9.39 -4.87 -6.11
N ALA A 12 -8.73 -6.02 -5.96
CA ALA A 12 -8.91 -7.15 -6.86
C ALA A 12 -10.39 -7.58 -6.92
N ARG A 13 -11.05 -7.73 -5.76
CA ARG A 13 -12.50 -7.98 -5.68
C ARG A 13 -13.33 -6.90 -6.36
N LYS A 14 -13.00 -5.63 -6.12
CA LYS A 14 -13.70 -4.49 -6.74
C LYS A 14 -13.61 -4.50 -8.27
N TYR A 15 -12.48 -4.91 -8.81
CA TYR A 15 -12.23 -4.92 -10.26
C TYR A 15 -12.48 -6.29 -10.92
N GLY A 16 -12.89 -7.31 -10.16
CA GLY A 16 -13.08 -8.67 -10.68
C GLY A 16 -11.76 -9.33 -11.15
N ALA A 17 -10.64 -8.98 -10.52
CA ALA A 17 -9.32 -9.51 -10.81
C ALA A 17 -8.94 -10.68 -9.89
N ASP A 18 -7.84 -11.36 -10.20
CA ASP A 18 -7.30 -12.45 -9.38
C ASP A 18 -6.83 -11.93 -8.01
N GLU A 19 -7.53 -12.32 -6.96
CA GLU A 19 -7.25 -11.88 -5.59
C GLU A 19 -5.89 -12.36 -5.06
N ASP A 20 -5.46 -13.56 -5.44
CA ASP A 20 -4.20 -14.14 -4.95
C ASP A 20 -3.01 -13.48 -5.62
N LEU A 21 -3.07 -13.29 -6.95
CA LEU A 21 -2.05 -12.52 -7.66
C LEU A 21 -1.86 -11.14 -7.05
N TRP A 22 -2.96 -10.40 -6.84
CA TRP A 22 -2.91 -9.04 -6.30
C TRP A 22 -2.46 -9.00 -4.85
N GLY A 23 -3.00 -9.90 -4.01
CA GLY A 23 -2.64 -10.01 -2.61
C GLY A 23 -1.16 -10.33 -2.42
N ILE A 24 -0.66 -11.36 -3.12
CA ILE A 24 0.76 -11.77 -3.06
C ILE A 24 1.66 -10.66 -3.62
N THR A 25 1.25 -9.95 -4.68
CA THR A 25 1.97 -8.77 -5.18
C THR A 25 2.14 -7.73 -4.07
N GLY A 26 1.06 -7.37 -3.37
CA GLY A 26 1.11 -6.44 -2.24
C GLY A 26 1.89 -6.96 -1.03
N LEU A 27 1.85 -8.27 -0.77
CA LEU A 27 2.60 -8.88 0.32
C LEU A 27 4.11 -8.78 0.07
N LEU A 28 4.53 -9.06 -1.16
CA LEU A 28 5.94 -9.19 -1.57
C LEU A 28 6.57 -7.89 -2.07
N HIS A 29 5.83 -6.82 -2.39
CA HIS A 29 6.39 -5.67 -3.11
C HIS A 29 7.69 -5.08 -2.55
N ASP A 30 7.85 -5.07 -1.21
CA ASP A 30 9.01 -4.50 -0.53
C ASP A 30 9.91 -5.54 0.16
N PHE A 31 9.80 -6.82 -0.21
CA PHE A 31 10.55 -7.90 0.47
C PHE A 31 12.08 -7.76 0.40
N ASP A 32 12.57 -7.00 -0.57
CA ASP A 32 13.99 -6.76 -0.83
C ASP A 32 14.53 -5.52 -0.09
N TYR A 33 13.66 -4.66 0.45
CA TYR A 33 14.01 -3.36 1.01
C TYR A 33 14.99 -3.44 2.18
N GLU A 34 14.80 -4.38 3.12
CA GLU A 34 15.71 -4.52 4.29
C GLU A 34 17.15 -4.84 3.87
N ARG A 35 17.31 -5.57 2.76
CA ARG A 35 18.62 -5.97 2.25
C ARG A 35 19.21 -4.95 1.26
N TRP A 36 18.35 -4.27 0.49
CA TRP A 36 18.72 -3.27 -0.52
C TRP A 36 17.84 -2.02 -0.39
N PRO A 37 18.11 -1.15 0.61
CA PRO A 37 17.24 0.00 0.91
C PRO A 37 17.46 1.20 -0.02
N SER A 38 18.48 1.17 -0.89
CA SER A 38 18.73 2.26 -1.85
C SER A 38 17.63 2.26 -2.91
N LEU A 39 17.13 3.44 -3.30
CA LEU A 39 16.06 3.51 -4.31
C LEU A 39 16.53 3.05 -5.69
N GLU A 40 17.84 3.03 -5.94
CA GLU A 40 18.44 2.54 -7.17
C GLU A 40 18.48 1.01 -7.25
N GLU A 41 18.53 0.30 -6.12
CA GLU A 41 18.55 -1.16 -6.07
C GLU A 41 17.21 -1.76 -5.68
N HIS A 42 16.42 -1.05 -4.88
CA HIS A 42 15.09 -1.44 -4.43
C HIS A 42 14.21 -1.76 -5.63
N THR A 43 13.46 -2.87 -5.55
CA THR A 43 12.65 -3.49 -6.61
C THR A 43 13.43 -4.12 -7.76
N VAL A 44 14.66 -3.67 -8.04
CA VAL A 44 15.51 -4.26 -9.09
C VAL A 44 16.04 -5.61 -8.62
N ARG A 45 16.61 -5.66 -7.41
CA ARG A 45 17.13 -6.91 -6.82
C ARG A 45 16.01 -7.87 -6.47
N GLY A 46 14.91 -7.38 -5.91
CA GLY A 46 13.73 -8.18 -5.65
C GLY A 46 13.17 -8.84 -6.91
N ALA A 47 13.08 -8.10 -8.02
CA ALA A 47 12.60 -8.63 -9.29
C ALA A 47 13.49 -9.77 -9.85
N GLU A 48 14.82 -9.66 -9.74
CA GLU A 48 15.76 -10.72 -10.15
C GLU A 48 15.48 -12.03 -9.40
N ILE A 49 15.26 -11.92 -8.08
CA ILE A 49 14.97 -13.07 -7.21
C ILE A 49 13.61 -13.67 -7.56
N LEU A 50 12.55 -12.86 -7.65
CA LEU A 50 11.20 -13.33 -7.97
C LEU A 50 11.17 -14.04 -9.32
N LYS A 51 11.88 -13.48 -10.31
CA LYS A 51 12.02 -14.10 -11.63
C LYS A 51 12.70 -15.47 -11.57
N SER A 52 13.77 -15.60 -10.78
CA SER A 52 14.48 -16.88 -10.62
C SER A 52 13.62 -17.97 -9.95
N HIS A 53 12.60 -17.57 -9.18
CA HIS A 53 11.65 -18.48 -8.54
C HIS A 53 10.38 -18.74 -9.37
N GLY A 54 10.29 -18.18 -10.59
CA GLY A 54 9.17 -18.43 -11.50
C GLY A 54 7.88 -17.68 -11.15
N TYR A 55 7.96 -16.56 -10.43
CA TYR A 55 6.78 -15.72 -10.17
C TYR A 55 6.26 -15.06 -11.48
N PRO A 56 4.96 -14.73 -11.56
CA PRO A 56 4.37 -14.13 -12.75
C PRO A 56 5.02 -12.81 -13.16
N GLU A 57 5.28 -12.63 -14.46
CA GLU A 57 5.90 -11.41 -15.00
C GLU A 57 5.07 -10.15 -14.74
N GLU A 58 3.75 -10.24 -14.65
CA GLU A 58 2.89 -9.10 -14.32
C GLU A 58 3.03 -8.65 -12.86
N MET A 59 3.23 -9.59 -11.92
CA MET A 59 3.55 -9.29 -10.52
C MET A 59 4.93 -8.61 -10.44
N ILE A 60 5.93 -9.18 -11.10
CA ILE A 60 7.29 -8.62 -11.12
C ILE A 60 7.28 -7.21 -11.73
N TYR A 61 6.51 -6.99 -12.80
CA TYR A 61 6.36 -5.66 -13.39
C TYR A 61 5.74 -4.67 -12.40
N ALA A 62 4.65 -5.06 -11.72
CA ALA A 62 3.99 -4.21 -10.75
C ALA A 62 4.91 -3.82 -9.59
N ILE A 63 5.64 -4.80 -9.04
CA ILE A 63 6.65 -4.60 -7.98
C ILE A 63 7.81 -3.73 -8.46
N ARG A 64 8.15 -3.71 -9.75
CA ARG A 64 9.15 -2.73 -10.23
C ARG A 64 8.54 -1.35 -10.39
N ALA A 65 7.30 -1.26 -10.82
CA ALA A 65 6.64 -0.01 -11.19
C ALA A 65 6.19 0.83 -9.99
N HIS A 66 6.20 0.31 -8.75
CA HIS A 66 5.93 1.13 -7.56
C HIS A 66 7.13 2.00 -7.16
N ASN A 67 8.35 1.66 -7.61
CA ASN A 67 9.52 2.51 -7.42
C ASN A 67 9.57 3.65 -8.46
N ASN A 68 9.39 4.90 -8.02
CA ASN A 68 9.38 6.07 -8.88
C ASN A 68 10.75 6.52 -9.43
N VAL A 69 11.87 5.97 -8.94
CA VAL A 69 13.23 6.40 -9.33
C VAL A 69 13.75 5.56 -10.50
N VAL A 70 13.67 4.23 -10.39
CA VAL A 70 14.22 3.29 -11.39
C VAL A 70 13.16 2.35 -12.00
N GLY A 71 11.93 2.41 -11.49
CA GLY A 71 10.83 1.58 -11.97
C GLY A 71 10.34 1.96 -13.36
N PRO A 72 9.77 1.01 -14.12
CA PRO A 72 9.09 1.33 -15.37
C PRO A 72 7.78 2.10 -15.11
N PRO A 73 7.22 2.77 -16.13
CA PRO A 73 5.92 3.42 -16.00
C PRO A 73 4.80 2.43 -15.62
N ARG A 74 3.92 2.84 -14.70
CA ARG A 74 2.69 2.12 -14.39
C ARG A 74 1.73 2.17 -15.58
N LYS A 75 1.11 1.04 -15.92
CA LYS A 75 0.27 0.90 -17.12
C LYS A 75 -1.00 0.07 -16.89
N SER A 76 -0.95 -0.90 -15.99
CA SER A 76 -2.05 -1.83 -15.69
C SER A 76 -2.87 -1.37 -14.48
N LEU A 77 -3.99 -2.03 -14.20
CA LEU A 77 -4.69 -1.78 -12.94
C LEU A 77 -3.92 -2.31 -11.72
N LEU A 78 -3.17 -3.41 -11.89
CA LEU A 78 -2.38 -4.01 -10.82
C LEU A 78 -1.28 -3.06 -10.33
N ASP A 79 -0.46 -2.54 -11.26
CA ASP A 79 0.67 -1.67 -10.92
C ASP A 79 0.23 -0.29 -10.38
N LYS A 80 -0.82 0.30 -10.94
CA LYS A 80 -1.45 1.52 -10.40
C LYS A 80 -2.03 1.32 -9.03
N THR A 81 -2.68 0.17 -8.78
CA THR A 81 -3.27 -0.11 -7.47
C THR A 81 -2.17 -0.29 -6.43
N LEU A 82 -1.13 -1.07 -6.73
CA LEU A 82 -0.02 -1.28 -5.80
C LEU A 82 0.57 0.06 -5.34
N PHE A 83 0.90 0.92 -6.31
CA PHE A 83 1.43 2.24 -6.02
C PHE A 83 0.47 3.12 -5.20
N ALA A 84 -0.83 3.07 -5.50
CA ALA A 84 -1.81 3.89 -4.79
C ALA A 84 -2.01 3.47 -3.33
N VAL A 85 -1.97 2.16 -3.04
CA VAL A 85 -2.24 1.66 -1.68
C VAL A 85 -1.02 1.66 -0.78
N ASP A 86 0.19 1.54 -1.32
CA ASP A 86 1.44 1.38 -0.56
C ASP A 86 1.62 2.44 0.54
N GLU A 87 1.97 3.67 0.14
CA GLU A 87 2.18 4.81 1.05
C GLU A 87 0.94 5.13 1.91
N LEU A 88 -0.25 4.95 1.32
CA LEU A 88 -1.51 5.23 2.00
C LEU A 88 -1.73 4.28 3.19
N THR A 89 -1.43 2.99 3.06
CA THR A 89 -1.57 2.04 4.17
C THR A 89 -0.61 2.37 5.32
N GLY A 90 0.59 2.85 5.02
CA GLY A 90 1.54 3.36 6.01
C GLY A 90 0.99 4.57 6.76
N LEU A 91 0.40 5.54 6.06
CA LEU A 91 -0.23 6.70 6.68
C LEU A 91 -1.42 6.31 7.56
N ILE A 92 -2.32 5.44 7.08
CA ILE A 92 -3.48 4.97 7.83
C ILE A 92 -3.04 4.26 9.12
N THR A 93 -2.00 3.42 9.02
CA THR A 93 -1.40 2.73 10.17
C THR A 93 -0.88 3.75 11.20
N ALA A 94 -0.13 4.76 10.75
CA ALA A 94 0.35 5.81 11.64
C ALA A 94 -0.80 6.57 12.32
N VAL A 95 -1.90 6.84 11.60
CA VAL A 95 -3.11 7.49 12.15
C VAL A 95 -3.76 6.63 13.24
N ALA A 96 -3.80 5.30 13.06
CA ALA A 96 -4.30 4.38 14.08
C ALA A 96 -3.40 4.40 15.32
N LEU A 97 -2.08 4.30 15.14
CA LEU A 97 -1.09 4.19 16.23
C LEU A 97 -1.03 5.39 17.17
N VAL A 98 -1.36 6.60 16.69
CA VAL A 98 -1.37 7.80 17.53
C VAL A 98 -2.69 8.04 18.27
N ARG A 99 -3.70 7.20 18.05
CA ARG A 99 -4.94 7.25 18.82
C ARG A 99 -4.74 6.54 20.17
N PRO A 100 -5.38 7.01 21.25
CA PRO A 100 -5.31 6.34 22.55
C PRO A 100 -5.71 4.86 22.49
N SER A 101 -6.74 4.54 21.70
CA SER A 101 -7.23 3.18 21.48
C SER A 101 -6.27 2.31 20.67
N LYS A 102 -5.35 2.91 19.90
CA LYS A 102 -4.55 2.26 18.86
C LYS A 102 -5.39 1.42 17.88
N SER A 103 -6.66 1.80 17.70
CA SER A 103 -7.62 1.02 16.92
C SER A 103 -7.84 1.63 15.55
N LEU A 104 -7.74 0.78 14.52
CA LEU A 104 -8.09 1.11 13.14
C LEU A 104 -9.61 1.29 12.97
N MET A 105 -10.41 0.71 13.86
CA MET A 105 -11.89 0.81 13.81
C MET A 105 -12.39 2.24 14.01
N GLU A 106 -11.58 3.12 14.62
CA GLU A 106 -11.90 4.53 14.84
C GLU A 106 -11.34 5.46 13.76
N VAL A 107 -10.58 4.92 12.80
CA VAL A 107 -9.99 5.70 11.72
C VAL A 107 -11.03 6.00 10.64
N GLN A 108 -11.06 7.25 10.19
CA GLN A 108 -11.98 7.75 9.15
C GLN A 108 -11.19 8.57 8.13
N ALA A 109 -11.59 8.60 6.85
CA ALA A 109 -10.86 9.36 5.83
C ALA A 109 -10.59 10.81 6.21
N LYS A 110 -11.55 11.49 6.87
CA LYS A 110 -11.37 12.87 7.35
C LYS A 110 -10.13 13.04 8.25
N SER A 111 -9.83 12.04 9.10
CA SER A 111 -8.68 12.08 10.01
C SER A 111 -7.37 11.85 9.27
N VAL A 112 -7.36 10.96 8.28
CA VAL A 112 -6.22 10.73 7.38
C VAL A 112 -5.96 11.97 6.53
N ARG A 113 -6.99 12.55 5.92
CA ARG A 113 -6.92 13.81 5.14
C ARG A 113 -6.37 14.98 5.96
N LYS A 114 -6.76 15.08 7.23
CA LYS A 114 -6.19 16.08 8.15
C LYS A 114 -4.70 15.82 8.37
N LYS A 115 -4.29 14.57 8.56
CA LYS A 115 -2.89 14.19 8.78
C LYS A 115 -2.02 14.29 7.53
N MET A 116 -2.56 14.18 6.33
CA MET A 116 -1.83 14.50 5.08
C MET A 116 -1.34 15.96 5.05
N LYS A 117 -2.04 16.90 5.72
CA LYS A 117 -1.63 18.32 5.81
C LYS A 117 -0.53 18.57 6.84
N ASP A 118 -0.32 17.63 7.76
CA ASP A 118 0.67 17.71 8.83
C ASP A 118 1.98 17.05 8.36
N LYS A 119 2.87 17.84 7.77
CA LYS A 119 4.14 17.34 7.19
C LYS A 119 5.08 16.71 8.23
N ALA A 120 4.93 17.05 9.51
CA ALA A 120 5.74 16.47 10.59
C ALA A 120 5.22 15.09 11.02
N PHE A 121 3.96 14.78 10.74
CA PHE A 121 3.35 13.51 11.07
C PHE A 121 3.68 12.44 10.04
N ALA A 122 4.22 11.29 10.47
CA ALA A 122 4.67 10.22 9.60
C ALA A 122 5.62 10.74 8.49
N ARG A 123 6.71 11.42 8.88
CA ARG A 123 7.62 12.13 7.96
C ARG A 123 8.06 11.31 6.75
N GLY A 124 8.27 10.00 6.92
CA GLY A 124 8.68 9.10 5.85
C GLY A 124 7.65 8.86 4.73
N VAL A 125 6.36 9.14 4.97
CA VAL A 125 5.30 8.88 3.98
C VAL A 125 5.34 9.89 2.84
N ASN A 126 5.31 9.50 1.57
CA ASN A 126 5.17 10.48 0.49
C ASN A 126 3.70 10.86 0.22
N ARG A 127 3.35 12.15 0.45
CA ARG A 127 1.96 12.65 0.32
C ARG A 127 1.59 12.88 -1.14
N GLU A 128 2.57 13.22 -1.97
CA GLU A 128 2.37 13.40 -3.41
C GLU A 128 2.09 12.05 -4.07
N ASP A 129 2.73 10.98 -3.62
CA ASP A 129 2.50 9.63 -4.12
C ASP A 129 1.08 9.14 -3.79
N ILE A 130 0.56 9.43 -2.59
CA ILE A 130 -0.84 9.13 -2.24
C ILE A 130 -1.83 9.85 -3.18
N ILE A 131 -1.58 11.13 -3.49
CA ILE A 131 -2.46 11.92 -4.38
C ILE A 131 -2.38 11.37 -5.79
N ARG A 132 -1.16 11.19 -6.31
CA ARG A 132 -0.90 10.65 -7.65
C ARG A 132 -1.48 9.26 -7.82
N GLY A 133 -1.39 8.40 -6.81
CA GLY A 133 -1.96 7.05 -6.84
C GLY A 133 -3.47 7.06 -7.05
N ALA A 134 -4.20 7.93 -6.33
CA ALA A 134 -5.63 8.09 -6.54
C ALA A 134 -5.97 8.65 -7.94
N GLU A 135 -5.19 9.63 -8.42
CA GLU A 135 -5.34 10.21 -9.76
C GLU A 135 -5.09 9.19 -10.87
N GLU A 136 -4.02 8.39 -10.77
CA GLU A 136 -3.67 7.36 -11.76
C GLU A 136 -4.70 6.22 -11.81
N LEU A 137 -5.32 5.90 -10.66
CA LEU A 137 -6.46 4.99 -10.57
C LEU A 137 -7.77 5.60 -11.09
N GLY A 138 -7.83 6.92 -11.27
CA GLY A 138 -9.04 7.62 -11.70
C GLY A 138 -10.15 7.61 -10.66
N VAL A 139 -9.81 7.66 -9.36
CA VAL A 139 -10.77 7.64 -8.24
C VAL A 139 -10.67 8.91 -7.40
N ASP A 140 -11.76 9.29 -6.72
CA ASP A 140 -11.67 10.36 -5.71
C ASP A 140 -10.76 9.94 -4.56
N LEU A 141 -9.94 10.88 -4.08
CA LEU A 141 -8.97 10.60 -3.03
C LEU A 141 -9.65 10.25 -1.70
N ASN A 142 -10.80 10.83 -1.34
CA ASN A 142 -11.48 10.44 -0.10
C ASN A 142 -12.11 9.05 -0.24
N GLU A 143 -12.70 8.73 -1.39
CA GLU A 143 -13.22 7.38 -1.67
C GLU A 143 -12.10 6.34 -1.62
N HIS A 144 -10.94 6.63 -2.18
CA HIS A 144 -9.76 5.77 -2.10
C HIS A 144 -9.32 5.52 -0.65
N ILE A 145 -9.19 6.60 0.14
CA ILE A 145 -8.82 6.50 1.55
C ILE A 145 -9.84 5.67 2.34
N ASP A 146 -11.14 5.94 2.19
CA ASP A 146 -12.18 5.17 2.89
C ASP A 146 -12.20 3.71 2.45
N PHE A 147 -11.94 3.42 1.18
CA PHE A 147 -11.84 2.06 0.68
C PHE A 147 -10.68 1.30 1.32
N VAL A 148 -9.48 1.89 1.36
CA VAL A 148 -8.29 1.28 1.95
C VAL A 148 -8.43 1.12 3.47
N ILE A 149 -9.04 2.10 4.17
CA ILE A 149 -9.37 1.96 5.60
C ILE A 149 -10.24 0.72 5.83
N LYS A 150 -11.33 0.55 5.07
CA LYS A 150 -12.24 -0.61 5.22
C LYS A 150 -11.53 -1.94 4.93
N ALA A 151 -10.66 -1.96 3.93
CA ALA A 151 -9.87 -3.15 3.62
C ALA A 151 -8.96 -3.54 4.78
N MET A 152 -8.22 -2.57 5.34
CA MET A 152 -7.35 -2.81 6.49
C MET A 152 -8.13 -3.14 7.78
N GLN A 153 -9.33 -2.57 7.98
CA GLN A 153 -10.20 -2.90 9.12
C GLN A 153 -10.59 -4.37 9.14
N GLY A 154 -10.75 -4.99 7.97
CA GLY A 154 -11.03 -6.43 7.85
C GLY A 154 -9.93 -7.34 8.41
N ILE A 155 -8.71 -6.83 8.56
CA ILE A 155 -7.55 -7.56 9.09
C ILE A 155 -6.92 -6.86 10.30
N ALA A 156 -7.68 -6.02 11.00
CA ALA A 156 -7.14 -5.17 12.07
C ALA A 156 -6.48 -5.96 13.21
N GLU A 157 -6.98 -7.17 13.50
CA GLU A 157 -6.37 -8.07 14.49
C GLU A 157 -4.98 -8.53 14.06
N GLU A 158 -4.82 -9.00 12.82
CA GLU A 158 -3.53 -9.41 12.26
C GLU A 158 -2.53 -8.26 12.15
N LEU A 159 -3.02 -7.03 11.94
CA LEU A 159 -2.19 -5.82 11.96
C LEU A 159 -1.79 -5.37 13.37
N GLY A 160 -2.35 -5.96 14.43
CA GLY A 160 -2.17 -5.49 15.80
C GLY A 160 -2.84 -4.13 16.06
N LEU A 161 -3.85 -3.76 15.26
CA LEU A 161 -4.57 -2.49 15.29
C LEU A 161 -6.07 -2.67 15.60
N ALA A 162 -6.47 -3.79 16.18
CA ALA A 162 -7.85 -3.97 16.67
C ALA A 162 -8.16 -3.08 17.90
N GLY A 163 -7.12 -2.63 18.58
CA GLY A 163 -7.17 -1.75 19.74
C GLY A 163 -6.61 -2.41 20.99
N THR A 164 -6.15 -1.61 21.95
CA THR A 164 -5.70 -2.11 23.24
C THR A 164 -6.86 -2.15 24.22
N LYS A 165 -7.08 -3.28 24.90
CA LYS A 165 -7.91 -3.29 26.11
C LYS A 165 -7.28 -2.31 27.10
N ALA A 166 -8.07 -1.34 27.57
CA ALA A 166 -7.69 -0.43 28.62
C ALA A 166 -7.42 -1.18 29.93
#